data_AF-A0AA91GBU4-F1
#
_entry.id   AF-A0AA91GBU4-F1
#
_cell.length_a   1.000
_cell.length_b   1.000
_cell.length_c   1.000
_cell.angle_alpha   90.00
_cell.angle_beta   90.00
_cell.angle_gamma   90.00
#
_symmetry.space_group_name_H-M   'P 1'
#
loop_
_entity.id
_entity.type
_entity.pdbx_description
1 polymer ?
#
loop_
_entity_poly.entity_id
_entity_poly.type
_entity_poly.pdbx_seq_one_letter_code
_entity_poly.pdbx_strand_id
1 'polypeptide(L)'
;MDELMIKEFKEFIMRGNVLDLAVGVVIGSAFTAIVTQIVNGLITPLVSLVFVLTTGEKSADDALGALVFNVKGVAFNIGDVISALITFLITAFVLFLIVKAVNKMKKKPQDGEEEVTGPTTDDLLEQIRDLLAAQNTAKTSGVIKDTTKKIEE
;
A
#
# COMPACT_ATOMS: atom_id res chain seq x y z
N MET A 1 33.05 11.12 -3.53
CA MET A 1 32.02 10.10 -3.26
C MET A 1 32.61 8.82 -3.80
N ASP A 2 33.12 7.96 -2.92
CA ASP A 2 33.93 6.81 -3.33
C ASP A 2 33.12 5.84 -4.19
N GLU A 3 33.72 5.28 -5.24
CA GLU A 3 33.06 4.30 -6.13
C GLU A 3 32.47 3.10 -5.36
N LEU A 4 33.08 2.74 -4.22
CA LEU A 4 32.58 1.72 -3.31
C LEU A 4 31.22 2.08 -2.72
N MET A 5 31.05 3.31 -2.23
CA MET A 5 29.81 3.77 -1.59
C MET A 5 28.63 3.80 -2.57
N ILE A 6 28.89 4.14 -3.84
CA ILE A 6 27.85 4.15 -4.88
C ILE A 6 27.42 2.72 -5.24
N LYS A 7 28.35 1.76 -5.26
CA LYS A 7 28.03 0.34 -5.48
C LYS A 7 27.25 -0.27 -4.31
N GLU A 8 27.68 -0.02 -3.07
CA GLU A 8 26.99 -0.48 -1.86
C GLU A 8 25.59 0.13 -1.74
N PHE A 9 25.44 1.41 -2.08
CA PHE A 9 24.14 2.05 -2.15
C PHE A 9 23.26 1.38 -3.21
N LYS A 10 23.77 1.17 -4.43
CA LYS A 10 23.03 0.47 -5.50
C LYS A 10 22.58 -0.93 -5.07
N GLU A 11 23.44 -1.73 -4.44
CA GLU A 11 23.06 -3.04 -3.89
C GLU A 11 22.01 -2.94 -2.77
N PHE A 12 22.03 -1.86 -1.98
CA PHE A 12 21.03 -1.62 -0.95
C PHE A 12 19.64 -1.30 -1.53
N ILE A 13 19.54 -0.38 -2.50
CA ILE A 13 18.26 -0.03 -3.15
C ILE A 13 17.74 -1.11 -4.11
N MET A 14 18.61 -1.99 -4.62
CA MET A 14 18.20 -3.13 -5.44
C MET A 14 17.50 -4.24 -4.64
N ARG A 15 17.41 -4.13 -3.30
CA ARG A 15 16.52 -4.97 -2.51
C ARG A 15 15.07 -4.57 -2.86
N GLY A 16 14.42 -5.31 -3.77
CA GLY A 16 13.12 -4.94 -4.37
C GLY A 16 12.06 -4.47 -3.36
N ASN A 17 11.97 -5.11 -2.19
CA ASN A 17 11.05 -4.72 -1.12
C ASN A 17 11.24 -3.28 -0.59
N VAL A 18 12.46 -2.72 -0.67
CA VAL A 18 12.75 -1.34 -0.23
C VAL A 18 12.39 -0.33 -1.32
N LEU A 19 12.64 -0.66 -2.59
CA LEU A 19 12.31 0.21 -3.72
C LEU A 19 10.80 0.39 -3.86
N ASP A 20 10.04 -0.70 -3.77
CA ASP A 20 8.58 -0.67 -3.88
C ASP A 20 7.95 0.08 -2.70
N LEU A 21 8.49 -0.11 -1.49
CA LEU A 21 8.08 0.66 -0.31
C LEU A 21 8.38 2.15 -0.49
N ALA A 22 9.58 2.50 -0.97
CA ALA A 22 9.98 3.88 -1.20
C ALA A 22 9.08 4.58 -2.23
N VAL A 23 8.79 3.91 -3.36
CA VAL A 23 7.90 4.42 -4.39
C VAL A 23 6.48 4.61 -3.84
N GLY A 24 5.97 3.64 -3.07
CA GLY A 24 4.66 3.72 -2.42
C GLY A 24 4.53 4.92 -1.47
N VAL A 25 5.56 5.18 -0.65
CA VAL A 25 5.57 6.31 0.29
C VAL A 25 5.63 7.66 -0.45
N VAL A 26 6.48 7.78 -1.47
CA VAL A 26 6.62 9.02 -2.25
C VAL A 26 5.31 9.36 -2.97
N ILE A 27 4.73 8.39 -3.69
CA ILE A 27 3.45 8.58 -4.40
C ILE A 27 2.31 8.87 -3.41
N GLY A 28 2.25 8.14 -2.29
CA GLY A 28 1.24 8.35 -1.26
C GLY A 28 1.29 9.76 -0.65
N SER A 29 2.49 10.28 -0.39
CA SER A 29 2.68 11.63 0.13
C SER A 29 2.28 12.72 -0.88
N ALA A 30 2.67 12.56 -2.15
CA ALA A 30 2.33 13.50 -3.22
C ALA A 30 0.81 13.53 -3.48
N PHE A 31 0.17 12.36 -3.50
CA PHE A 31 -1.28 12.26 -3.67
C PHE A 31 -2.04 12.93 -2.51
N THR A 32 -1.61 12.66 -1.27
CA THR A 32 -2.19 13.30 -0.07
C THR A 32 -2.08 14.82 -0.15
N ALA A 33 -0.95 15.35 -0.64
CA ALA A 33 -0.76 16.79 -0.83
C ALA A 33 -1.74 17.38 -1.86
N ILE A 34 -1.99 16.69 -2.99
CA ILE A 34 -2.96 17.13 -4.01
C ILE A 34 -4.37 17.18 -3.42
N VAL A 35 -4.79 16.12 -2.71
CA VAL A 35 -6.12 16.08 -2.09
C VAL A 35 -6.27 17.20 -1.05
N THR A 36 -5.24 17.40 -0.22
CA THR A 36 -5.22 18.47 0.78
C THR A 36 -5.36 19.85 0.12
N GLN A 37 -4.67 20.11 -0.99
CA GLN A 37 -4.79 21.37 -1.71
C GLN A 37 -6.18 21.58 -2.32
N ILE A 38 -6.81 20.54 -2.84
CA ILE A 38 -8.19 20.62 -3.35
C ILE A 38 -9.17 20.94 -2.22
N VAL A 39 -9.00 20.28 -1.07
CA VAL A 39 -9.86 20.52 0.08
C VAL A 39 -9.67 21.92 0.66
N ASN A 40 -8.43 22.35 0.84
CA ASN A 40 -8.11 23.68 1.37
C ASN A 40 -8.49 24.79 0.38
N GLY A 41 -8.30 24.56 -0.92
CA GLY A 41 -8.53 25.57 -1.97
C GLY A 41 -9.98 25.68 -2.44
N LEU A 42 -10.77 24.60 -2.37
CA LEU A 42 -12.15 24.60 -2.88
C LEU A 42 -13.16 24.27 -1.81
N ILE A 43 -12.98 23.17 -1.08
CA ILE A 43 -14.01 22.71 -0.14
C ILE A 43 -14.10 23.63 1.08
N THR A 44 -12.97 24.00 1.68
CA THR A 44 -12.94 24.82 2.89
C THR A 44 -13.61 26.20 2.67
N PRO A 45 -13.32 26.93 1.56
CA PRO A 45 -14.03 28.16 1.22
C PRO A 45 -15.52 27.97 0.92
N LEU A 46 -15.92 26.84 0.32
CA LEU A 46 -17.32 26.55 0.06
C LEU A 46 -18.10 26.25 1.35
N VAL A 47 -17.52 25.48 2.25
CA VAL A 47 -18.10 25.19 3.56
C VAL A 47 -18.21 26.47 4.38
N SER A 48 -17.17 27.31 4.39
CA SER A 48 -17.21 28.59 5.09
C SER A 48 -18.27 29.53 4.50
N LEU A 49 -18.42 29.58 3.18
CA LEU A 49 -19.45 30.37 2.51
C LEU A 49 -20.87 29.90 2.87
N VAL A 50 -21.12 28.59 2.93
CA VAL A 50 -22.42 28.04 3.35
C VAL A 50 -22.70 28.40 4.81
N PHE A 51 -21.69 28.38 5.67
CA PHE A 51 -21.83 28.80 7.07
C PHE A 51 -22.20 30.28 7.17
N VAL A 52 -21.47 31.16 6.49
CA VAL A 52 -21.75 32.61 6.36
C VAL A 52 -23.19 32.89 5.90
N LEU A 53 -23.66 32.16 4.88
CA LEU A 53 -25.02 32.32 4.34
C LEU A 53 -26.12 31.82 5.29
N THR A 54 -25.80 30.91 6.21
CA THR A 54 -26.78 30.32 7.15
C THR A 54 -26.80 31.02 8.51
N THR A 55 -25.70 31.61 8.96
CA THR A 55 -25.64 32.45 10.17
C THR A 55 -25.84 33.94 9.91
N GLY A 56 -25.74 34.42 8.66
CA GLY A 56 -25.99 35.81 8.28
C GLY A 56 -24.84 36.78 8.60
N GLU A 57 -23.68 36.26 9.00
CA GLU A 57 -22.47 37.04 9.24
C GLU A 57 -21.73 37.36 7.93
N LYS A 58 -20.96 38.46 7.90
CA LYS A 58 -20.45 39.06 6.67
C LYS A 58 -19.14 38.46 6.15
N SER A 59 -18.51 37.52 6.85
CA SER A 59 -17.18 37.00 6.47
C SER A 59 -16.92 35.60 7.00
N ALA A 60 -16.15 34.79 6.27
CA ALA A 60 -15.73 33.45 6.68
C ALA A 60 -14.91 33.45 7.98
N ASP A 61 -14.15 34.52 8.21
CA ASP A 61 -13.41 34.76 9.45
C ASP A 61 -14.34 35.07 10.64
N ASP A 62 -15.51 35.66 10.40
CA ASP A 62 -16.55 35.88 11.43
C ASP A 62 -17.36 34.61 11.66
N ALA A 63 -17.69 33.82 10.63
CA ALA A 63 -18.50 32.61 10.78
C ALA A 63 -17.73 31.41 11.40
N LEU A 64 -16.42 31.30 11.12
CA LEU A 64 -15.52 30.38 11.84
C LEU A 64 -15.02 31.01 13.15
N GLY A 65 -14.90 32.34 13.20
CA GLY A 65 -14.64 33.17 14.39
C GLY A 65 -15.76 33.12 15.43
N ALA A 66 -17.00 32.88 15.02
CA ALA A 66 -18.17 32.77 15.90
C ALA A 66 -18.13 31.52 16.79
N LEU A 67 -17.26 30.55 16.46
CA LEU A 67 -16.93 29.40 17.32
C LEU A 67 -15.62 29.59 18.11
N VAL A 68 -15.05 30.79 18.10
CA VAL A 68 -13.90 31.14 18.93
C VAL A 68 -14.40 31.57 20.30
N PHE A 69 -14.54 30.60 21.19
CA PHE A 69 -14.82 30.89 22.60
C PHE A 69 -13.53 31.40 23.26
N ASN A 70 -13.51 32.67 23.62
CA ASN A 70 -12.47 33.24 24.46
C ASN A 70 -12.85 33.03 25.93
N VAL A 71 -12.26 32.02 26.57
CA VAL A 71 -12.39 31.81 28.01
C VAL A 71 -11.10 32.26 28.67
N LYS A 72 -11.16 33.35 29.45
CA LYS A 72 -10.00 33.91 30.19
C LYS A 72 -8.76 34.21 29.31
N GLY A 73 -8.97 34.73 28.10
CA GLY A 73 -7.86 35.12 27.20
C GLY A 73 -7.24 33.98 26.39
N VAL A 74 -7.80 32.77 26.46
CA VAL A 74 -7.45 31.64 25.58
C VAL A 74 -8.54 31.50 24.53
N ALA A 75 -8.17 31.69 23.26
CA ALA A 75 -9.06 31.53 22.11
C ALA A 75 -9.16 30.04 21.74
N PHE A 76 -10.36 29.46 21.84
CA PHE A 76 -10.63 28.09 21.40
C PHE A 76 -11.25 28.10 20.00
N ASN A 77 -10.47 27.83 18.97
CA ASN A 77 -10.94 27.79 17.58
C ASN A 77 -11.62 26.45 17.25
N ILE A 78 -12.87 26.23 17.67
CA ILE A 78 -13.61 25.01 17.30
C ILE A 78 -13.84 24.97 15.76
N GLY A 79 -13.92 26.12 15.09
CA GLY A 79 -14.05 26.20 13.64
C GLY A 79 -12.92 25.48 12.89
N ASP A 80 -11.67 25.64 13.34
CA ASP A 80 -10.50 24.99 12.75
C ASP A 80 -10.56 23.47 12.92
N VAL A 81 -11.05 23.00 14.07
CA VAL A 81 -11.22 21.58 14.35
C VAL A 81 -12.29 20.96 13.46
N ILE A 82 -13.41 21.64 13.26
CA ILE A 82 -14.49 21.18 12.37
C ILE A 82 -14.01 21.17 10.91
N SER A 83 -13.27 22.20 10.48
CA SER A 83 -12.69 22.25 9.14
C SER A 83 -11.68 21.13 8.90
N ALA A 84 -10.80 20.87 9.88
CA ALA A 84 -9.87 19.74 9.84
C ALA A 84 -10.60 18.39 9.78
N LEU A 85 -11.71 18.24 10.51
CA LEU A 85 -12.52 17.01 10.49
C LEU A 85 -13.20 16.79 9.13
N ILE A 86 -13.78 17.85 8.54
CA ILE A 86 -14.38 17.80 7.20
C ILE A 86 -13.29 17.43 6.18
N THR A 87 -12.11 18.02 6.32
CA THR A 87 -10.97 17.74 5.44
C THR A 87 -10.52 16.29 5.51
N PHE A 88 -10.45 15.74 6.72
CA PHE A 88 -10.13 14.34 6.95
C PHE A 88 -11.17 13.42 6.31
N LEU A 89 -12.48 13.68 6.52
CA LEU A 89 -13.56 12.87 5.97
C LEU A 89 -13.56 12.86 4.44
N ILE A 90 -13.35 14.02 3.80
CA ILE A 90 -13.30 14.11 2.33
C ILE A 90 -12.08 13.38 1.79
N THR A 91 -10.92 13.56 2.42
CA THR A 91 -9.68 12.87 2.03
C THR A 91 -9.84 11.35 2.13
N ALA A 92 -10.40 10.87 3.23
CA ALA A 92 -10.72 9.45 3.43
C ALA A 92 -11.71 8.93 2.38
N PHE A 93 -12.73 9.72 2.03
CA PHE A 93 -13.71 9.36 1.02
C PHE A 93 -13.10 9.25 -0.38
N VAL A 94 -12.23 10.18 -0.77
CA VAL A 94 -11.51 10.14 -2.05
C VAL A 94 -10.59 8.92 -2.13
N LEU A 95 -9.83 8.65 -1.06
CA LEU A 95 -9.00 7.44 -0.95
C LEU A 95 -9.84 6.16 -1.09
N PHE A 96 -11.00 6.10 -0.41
CA PHE A 96 -11.92 4.99 -0.53
C PHE A 96 -12.43 4.78 -1.95
N LEU A 97 -12.78 5.85 -2.68
CA LEU A 97 -13.19 5.75 -4.08
C LEU A 97 -12.09 5.18 -4.98
N ILE A 98 -10.83 5.58 -4.76
CA ILE A 98 -9.68 5.07 -5.52
C ILE A 98 -9.45 3.59 -5.22
N VAL A 99 -9.42 3.20 -3.94
CA VAL A 99 -9.28 1.79 -3.55
C VAL A 99 -10.43 0.96 -4.10
N LYS A 100 -11.66 1.48 -4.08
CA LYS A 100 -12.83 0.83 -4.68
C LYS A 100 -12.70 0.70 -6.20
N ALA A 101 -12.16 1.70 -6.89
CA ALA A 101 -11.92 1.65 -8.33
C ALA A 101 -10.85 0.61 -8.68
N VAL A 102 -9.74 0.58 -7.94
CA VAL A 102 -8.68 -0.43 -8.10
C VAL A 102 -9.22 -1.83 -7.81
N ASN A 103 -9.94 -2.04 -6.71
CA ASN A 103 -10.55 -3.33 -6.37
C ASN A 103 -11.61 -3.76 -7.39
N LYS A 104 -12.32 -2.82 -8.02
CA LYS A 104 -13.26 -3.10 -9.11
C LYS A 104 -12.52 -3.51 -10.40
N MET A 105 -11.36 -2.91 -10.67
CA MET A 105 -10.51 -3.26 -11.82
C MET A 105 -9.82 -4.61 -11.61
N LYS A 106 -9.33 -4.91 -10.40
CA LYS A 106 -8.77 -6.23 -10.02
C LYS A 106 -9.82 -7.34 -9.97
N LYS A 107 -11.11 -7.01 -9.83
CA LYS A 107 -12.23 -7.97 -9.92
C LYS A 107 -12.58 -8.41 -11.34
N LYS A 108 -11.96 -7.81 -12.36
CA LYS A 108 -11.87 -8.43 -13.69
C LYS A 108 -10.71 -9.42 -13.58
N PRO A 109 -10.86 -10.71 -13.92
CA PRO A 109 -9.79 -11.69 -13.75
C PRO A 109 -8.52 -11.22 -14.46
N GLN A 110 -7.60 -10.64 -13.70
CA GLN A 110 -6.17 -10.72 -13.90
C GLN A 110 -5.83 -12.07 -13.22
N ASP A 111 -5.33 -13.14 -13.84
CA ASP A 111 -4.48 -13.27 -15.02
C ASP A 111 -3.58 -12.06 -15.21
N GLY A 112 -2.62 -11.90 -14.31
CA GLY A 112 -1.51 -10.97 -14.51
C GLY A 112 -1.14 -10.07 -13.33
N GLU A 113 -1.54 -10.37 -12.09
CA GLU A 113 -0.51 -10.26 -11.06
C GLU A 113 0.48 -11.37 -11.40
N GLU A 114 1.70 -10.97 -11.72
CA GLU A 114 2.83 -11.88 -11.89
C GLU A 114 3.01 -12.65 -10.56
N GLU A 115 2.18 -13.67 -10.34
CA GLU A 115 2.66 -14.89 -9.74
C GLU A 115 3.87 -15.27 -10.58
N VAL A 116 5.04 -14.97 -10.03
CA VAL A 116 6.28 -15.72 -10.22
C VAL A 116 6.00 -16.93 -11.10
N THR A 117 6.27 -16.82 -12.39
CA THR A 117 6.04 -17.88 -13.39
C THR A 117 6.97 -19.09 -13.19
N GLY A 118 7.53 -19.23 -11.99
CA GLY A 118 8.19 -20.42 -11.50
C GLY A 118 7.20 -21.28 -10.71
N PRO A 119 7.45 -22.59 -10.61
CA PRO A 119 6.65 -23.44 -9.75
C PRO A 119 6.61 -22.84 -8.34
N THR A 120 5.44 -22.80 -7.73
CA THR A 120 5.31 -22.30 -6.36
C THR A 120 6.23 -23.12 -5.45
N THR A 121 6.57 -22.59 -4.27
CA THR A 121 7.40 -23.35 -3.32
C THR A 121 6.78 -24.71 -3.02
N ASP A 122 5.45 -24.78 -2.99
CA ASP A 122 4.69 -26.02 -2.81
C ASP A 122 4.83 -26.96 -4.02
N ASP A 123 4.74 -26.45 -5.25
CA ASP A 123 4.96 -27.24 -6.48
C ASP A 123 6.39 -27.79 -6.59
N LEU A 124 7.39 -27.01 -6.16
CA LEU A 124 8.79 -27.45 -6.12
C LEU A 124 8.99 -28.55 -5.07
N LEU A 125 8.35 -28.44 -3.91
CA LEU A 125 8.43 -29.45 -2.86
C LEU A 125 7.75 -30.76 -3.30
N GLU A 126 6.63 -30.68 -4.03
CA GLU A 126 5.98 -31.85 -4.62
C GLU A 126 6.87 -32.51 -5.69
N GLN A 127 7.47 -31.74 -6.60
CA GLN A 127 8.43 -32.25 -7.58
C GLN A 127 9.66 -32.89 -6.92
N ILE A 128 10.21 -32.27 -5.86
CA ILE A 128 11.34 -32.83 -5.10
C ILE A 128 10.93 -34.13 -4.42
N ARG A 129 9.75 -34.21 -3.80
CA ARG A 129 9.22 -35.43 -3.17
C ARG A 129 9.14 -36.56 -4.19
N ASP A 130 8.58 -36.30 -5.35
CA ASP A 130 8.35 -37.31 -6.38
C ASP A 130 9.67 -37.79 -7.02
N LEU A 131 10.61 -36.87 -7.28
CA LEU A 131 11.95 -37.22 -7.76
C LEU A 131 12.74 -38.05 -6.72
N LEU A 132 12.60 -37.75 -5.43
CA LEU A 132 13.27 -38.49 -4.36
C LEU A 132 12.66 -39.88 -4.18
N ALA A 133 11.33 -40.01 -4.29
CA ALA A 133 10.63 -41.29 -4.28
C ALA A 133 11.04 -42.17 -5.47
N ALA A 134 11.14 -41.60 -6.67
CA ALA A 134 11.62 -42.28 -7.87
C ALA A 134 13.08 -42.75 -7.71
N GLN A 135 13.97 -41.91 -7.17
CA GLN A 135 15.36 -42.26 -6.93
C GLN A 135 15.51 -43.39 -5.91
N ASN A 136 14.73 -43.38 -4.81
CA ASN A 136 14.75 -44.43 -3.80
C ASN A 136 14.26 -45.77 -4.37
N THR A 137 13.23 -45.74 -5.23
CA THR A 137 12.71 -46.95 -5.90
C THR A 137 13.71 -47.53 -6.89
N ALA A 138 14.40 -46.67 -7.66
CA ALA A 138 15.45 -47.08 -8.59
C ALA A 138 16.67 -47.66 -7.87
N LYS A 139 17.09 -47.06 -6.74
CA LYS A 139 18.20 -47.55 -5.91
C LYS A 139 17.89 -48.93 -5.32
N THR A 140 16.67 -49.13 -4.84
CA THR A 140 16.21 -50.42 -4.30
C THR A 140 16.16 -51.50 -5.40
N SER A 141 15.69 -51.15 -6.60
CA SER A 141 15.65 -52.05 -7.76
C SER A 141 17.04 -52.43 -8.28
N GLY A 142 17.99 -51.50 -8.25
CA GLY A 142 19.39 -51.76 -8.60
C GLY A 142 20.06 -52.73 -7.62
N VAL A 143 19.84 -52.54 -6.32
CA VAL A 143 20.37 -53.42 -5.26
C VAL A 143 19.82 -54.85 -5.37
N ILE A 144 18.52 -55.01 -5.68
CA ILE A 144 17.92 -56.33 -5.85
C ILE A 144 18.51 -57.04 -7.07
N LYS A 145 18.67 -56.36 -8.22
CA LYS A 145 19.27 -56.97 -9.42
C LYS A 145 20.72 -57.41 -9.21
N ASP A 146 21.51 -56.60 -8.50
CA ASP A 146 22.92 -56.89 -8.22
C ASP A 146 23.07 -58.05 -7.21
N THR A 147 22.10 -58.18 -6.29
CA THR A 147 22.05 -59.30 -5.33
C THR A 147 21.60 -60.60 -6.00
N THR A 148 20.58 -60.58 -6.87
CA THR A 148 20.12 -61.77 -7.58
C THR A 148 21.18 -62.32 -8.54
N LYS A 149 21.91 -61.45 -9.25
CA LYS A 149 22.98 -61.88 -10.16
C LYS A 149 24.14 -62.60 -9.43
N LYS A 150 24.44 -62.19 -8.19
CA LYS A 150 25.46 -62.84 -7.34
C LYS A 150 25.07 -64.21 -6.79
N ILE A 151 23.81 -64.61 -6.91
CA ILE A 151 23.33 -65.92 -6.44
C ILE A 151 23.32 -66.94 -7.61
N GLU A 152 23.39 -66.46 -8.86
CA GLU A 152 23.42 -67.29 -10.07
C GLU A 152 24.84 -67.56 -10.63
N GLU A 153 25.90 -66.95 -10.07
CA GLU A 153 27.33 -67.27 -10.32
C GLU A 153 27.91 -68.09 -9.16
#